data_AF-A0ABD1GIW7-F1
#
_entry.id   AF-A0ABD1GIW7-F1
#
_cell.length_a   1.000
_cell.length_b   1.000
_cell.length_c   1.000
_cell.angle_alpha   90.00
_cell.angle_beta   90.00
_cell.angle_gamma   90.00
#
_symmetry.space_group_name_H-M   'P 1'
#
loop_
_entity.id
_entity.type
_entity.pdbx_description
1 polymer ?
#
loop_
_entity_poly.entity_id
_entity_poly.type
_entity_poly.pdbx_seq_one_letter_code
_entity_poly.pdbx_strand_id
1 'polypeptide(L)'
;MPPAEKPSKFVEMDFKRWQQKMLFYQIILEVVNFLREDELPAPSEDKTRVDVYINYDNWRKGDYLYKNFILSALDDSLYNVYSVVPTSKEMWDNLDKKYRSDDADT
;
A
#
# COMPACT_ATOMS: atom_id res chain seq x y z
N MET A 1 -2.66 17.69 -14.85
CA MET A 1 -3.30 17.10 -13.65
C MET A 1 -2.51 17.58 -12.45
N PRO A 2 -3.12 18.14 -11.39
CA PRO A 2 -2.38 18.44 -10.17
C PRO A 2 -1.76 17.15 -9.64
N PRO A 3 -0.55 17.20 -9.04
CA PRO A 3 0.03 16.02 -8.42
C PRO A 3 -0.95 15.47 -7.39
N ALA A 4 -1.13 14.16 -7.36
CA ALA A 4 -1.92 13.53 -6.32
C ALA A 4 -1.37 13.98 -4.95
N GLU A 5 -2.18 14.68 -4.19
CA GLU A 5 -1.80 15.06 -2.83
C GLU A 5 -1.76 13.79 -1.98
N LYS A 6 -0.62 13.59 -1.30
CA LYS A 6 -0.46 12.49 -0.35
C LYS A 6 -1.55 12.60 0.73
N PRO A 7 -2.20 11.49 1.13
CA PRO A 7 -3.17 11.51 2.21
C PRO A 7 -2.57 12.11 3.49
N SER A 8 -3.36 12.94 4.18
CA SER A 8 -3.01 13.46 5.51
C SER A 8 -2.68 12.31 6.47
N LYS A 9 -1.83 12.58 7.48
CA LYS A 9 -1.52 11.59 8.53
C LYS A 9 -2.82 11.12 9.18
N PHE A 10 -2.95 9.81 9.37
CA PHE A 10 -4.00 9.21 10.17
C PHE A 10 -3.75 9.46 11.64
N VAL A 11 -4.79 9.87 12.38
CA VAL A 11 -4.74 10.19 13.82
C VAL A 11 -5.92 9.54 14.55
N GLU A 12 -6.22 8.28 14.20
CA GLU A 12 -7.24 7.42 14.84
C GLU A 12 -8.71 7.80 14.63
N MET A 13 -9.04 8.87 13.90
CA MET A 13 -10.42 9.26 13.53
C MET A 13 -10.67 9.17 12.03
N ASP A 14 -11.94 8.97 11.64
CA ASP A 14 -12.39 8.87 10.24
C ASP A 14 -11.63 7.80 9.43
N PHE A 15 -11.40 6.63 10.03
CA PHE A 15 -10.54 5.60 9.43
C PHE A 15 -11.03 5.18 8.05
N LYS A 16 -12.34 4.99 7.85
CA LYS A 16 -12.91 4.66 6.52
C LYS A 16 -12.54 5.70 5.46
N ARG A 17 -12.60 6.98 5.80
CA ARG A 17 -12.28 8.07 4.86
C ARG A 17 -10.79 8.12 4.58
N TRP A 18 -9.95 7.93 5.60
CA TRP A 18 -8.50 7.83 5.41
C TRP A 18 -8.12 6.62 4.55
N GLN A 19 -8.69 5.45 4.84
CA GLN A 19 -8.45 4.21 4.13
C GLN A 19 -8.82 4.33 2.64
N GLN A 20 -9.97 4.95 2.33
CA GLN A 20 -10.36 5.23 0.94
C GLN A 20 -9.38 6.17 0.23
N LYS A 21 -8.90 7.23 0.90
CA LYS A 21 -7.90 8.14 0.33
C LYS A 21 -6.55 7.43 0.08
N MET A 22 -6.16 6.52 0.96
CA MET A 22 -4.95 5.71 0.79
C MET A 22 -5.05 4.79 -0.43
N LEU A 23 -6.17 4.07 -0.59
CA LEU A 23 -6.41 3.22 -1.75
C LEU A 23 -6.44 4.02 -3.05
N PHE A 24 -7.10 5.18 -3.04
CA PHE A 24 -7.17 6.05 -4.22
C PHE A 24 -5.80 6.59 -4.63
N TYR A 25 -4.96 6.98 -3.66
CA TYR A 25 -3.59 7.43 -3.94
C TYR A 25 -2.74 6.30 -4.54
N GLN A 26 -2.87 5.08 -4.04
CA GLN A 26 -2.18 3.92 -4.61
C GLN A 26 -2.60 3.66 -6.07
N ILE A 27 -3.90 3.70 -6.37
CA ILE A 27 -4.41 3.58 -7.74
C ILE A 27 -3.83 4.68 -8.62
N ILE A 28 -3.75 5.93 -8.14
CA ILE A 28 -3.14 7.00 -8.91
C ILE A 28 -1.65 6.75 -9.15
N LEU A 29 -0.90 6.26 -8.16
CA LEU A 29 0.51 5.91 -8.35
C LEU A 29 0.70 4.80 -9.38
N GLU A 30 -0.12 3.75 -9.32
CA GLU A 30 -0.09 2.65 -10.30
C GLU A 30 -0.44 3.14 -11.71
N VAL A 31 -1.47 3.98 -11.85
CA VAL A 31 -1.84 4.61 -13.13
C VAL A 31 -0.74 5.53 -13.65
N VAL A 32 -0.11 6.34 -12.79
CA VAL A 32 0.99 7.23 -13.21
C VAL A 32 2.22 6.44 -13.63
N ASN A 33 2.53 5.33 -12.95
CA ASN A 33 3.63 4.45 -13.36
C ASN A 33 3.31 3.77 -14.69
N PHE A 34 2.10 3.22 -14.85
CA PHE A 34 1.65 2.61 -16.11
C PHE A 34 1.73 3.59 -17.29
N LEU A 35 1.31 4.85 -17.09
CA LEU A 35 1.38 5.89 -18.12
C LEU A 35 2.81 6.36 -18.44
N ARG A 36 3.80 6.01 -17.61
CA ARG A 36 5.22 6.35 -17.79
C ARG A 36 6.06 5.19 -18.29
N GLU A 37 5.57 3.96 -18.16
CA GLU A 37 6.23 2.78 -18.70
C GLU A 37 6.01 2.75 -20.22
N ASP A 38 7.05 3.08 -20.98
CA ASP A 38 7.01 3.12 -22.45
C ASP A 38 7.00 1.72 -23.10
N GLU A 39 7.22 0.63 -22.35
CA GLU A 39 7.29 -0.74 -22.90
C GLU A 39 6.67 -1.80 -21.98
N LEU A 40 5.81 -2.65 -22.56
CA LEU A 40 5.24 -3.84 -21.92
C LEU A 40 6.27 -5.00 -21.95
N PRO A 41 6.48 -5.72 -20.85
CA PRO A 41 7.28 -6.94 -20.88
C PRO A 41 6.57 -7.99 -21.76
N ALA A 42 7.32 -8.62 -22.66
CA ALA A 42 6.79 -9.70 -23.49
C ALA A 42 6.32 -10.88 -22.62
N PRO A 43 5.14 -11.46 -22.88
CA PRO A 43 4.66 -12.60 -22.11
C PRO A 43 5.54 -13.83 -22.38
N SER A 44 6.16 -14.39 -21.34
CA SER A 44 6.80 -15.71 -21.41
C SER A 44 5.76 -16.80 -21.12
N GLU A 45 5.54 -17.68 -22.09
CA GLU A 45 4.53 -18.76 -22.00
C GLU A 45 4.97 -19.92 -21.09
N ASP A 46 6.26 -20.02 -20.75
CA ASP A 46 6.81 -21.05 -19.86
C ASP A 46 7.30 -20.45 -18.52
N LYS A 47 6.69 -20.88 -17.41
CA LYS A 47 7.12 -20.48 -16.05
C LYS A 47 8.35 -21.29 -15.63
N THR A 48 9.54 -20.77 -15.90
CA THR A 48 10.82 -21.31 -15.45
C THR A 48 11.09 -20.99 -13.97
N ARG A 49 12.10 -21.64 -13.37
CA ARG A 49 12.59 -21.28 -12.01
C ARG A 49 13.02 -19.81 -11.91
N VAL A 50 13.45 -19.21 -13.02
CA VAL A 50 13.82 -17.79 -13.11
C VAL A 50 12.58 -16.92 -12.97
N ASP A 51 11.46 -17.28 -13.61
CA ASP A 51 10.19 -16.54 -13.50
C ASP A 51 9.63 -16.56 -12.06
N VAL A 52 9.77 -17.69 -11.35
CA VAL A 52 9.36 -17.79 -9.93
C VAL A 52 10.20 -16.85 -9.05
N TYR A 53 11.52 -16.80 -9.28
CA TYR A 53 12.41 -15.92 -8.54
C TYR A 53 12.11 -14.44 -8.83
N ILE A 54 11.94 -14.06 -10.11
CA ILE A 54 11.58 -12.69 -10.51
C ILE A 54 10.24 -12.29 -9.89
N ASN A 55 9.25 -13.18 -9.91
CA ASN A 55 7.95 -12.91 -9.31
C ASN A 55 8.04 -12.71 -7.79
N TYR A 56 8.84 -13.52 -7.10
CA TYR A 56 9.07 -13.34 -5.66
C TYR A 56 9.79 -12.02 -5.33
N ASP A 57 10.82 -11.66 -6.08
CA ASP A 57 11.55 -10.39 -5.89
C ASP A 57 10.65 -9.18 -6.19
N ASN A 58 9.82 -9.26 -7.23
CA ASN A 58 8.84 -8.22 -7.55
C ASN A 58 7.77 -8.10 -6.45
N TRP A 59 7.27 -9.22 -5.94
CA TRP A 59 6.35 -9.24 -4.80
C TRP A 59 6.97 -8.61 -3.57
N ARG A 60 8.22 -8.96 -3.23
CA ARG A 60 8.94 -8.42 -2.07
C ARG A 60 9.16 -6.91 -2.19
N LYS A 61 9.53 -6.43 -3.39
CA LYS A 61 9.65 -4.98 -3.67
C LYS A 61 8.31 -4.28 -3.50
N GLY A 62 7.24 -4.85 -4.05
CA GLY A 62 5.87 -4.33 -3.91
C GLY A 62 5.44 -4.25 -2.45
N ASP A 63 5.62 -5.32 -1.68
CA ASP A 63 5.28 -5.37 -0.25
C ASP A 63 6.06 -4.32 0.55
N TYR A 64 7.37 -4.19 0.30
CA TYR A 64 8.19 -3.18 0.94
C TYR A 64 7.71 -1.75 0.62
N LEU A 65 7.42 -1.44 -0.65
CA LEU A 65 6.91 -0.13 -1.05
C LEU A 65 5.56 0.17 -0.39
N TYR A 66 4.65 -0.80 -0.41
CA TYR A 66 3.31 -0.62 0.16
C TYR A 66 3.37 -0.44 1.68
N LYS A 67 4.20 -1.23 2.37
CA LYS A 67 4.44 -1.08 3.81
C LYS A 67 4.97 0.32 4.15
N ASN A 68 5.98 0.80 3.44
CA ASN A 68 6.54 2.13 3.66
C ASN A 68 5.53 3.23 3.35
N PHE A 69 4.69 3.04 2.34
CA PHE A 69 3.62 3.97 2.01
C PHE A 69 2.61 4.10 3.15
N ILE A 70 2.09 2.96 3.66
CA ILE A 70 1.19 2.93 4.83
C ILE A 70 1.84 3.63 6.02
N LEU A 71 3.06 3.22 6.40
CA LEU A 71 3.81 3.82 7.51
C LEU A 71 3.96 5.33 7.37
N SER A 72 4.26 5.82 6.17
CA SER A 72 4.44 7.25 5.92
C SER A 72 3.16 8.07 6.09
N ALA A 73 2.00 7.43 6.13
CA ALA A 73 0.69 8.04 6.30
C ALA A 73 0.13 7.86 7.72
N LEU A 74 0.86 7.20 8.62
CA LEU A 74 0.52 7.09 10.04
C LEU A 74 1.14 8.27 10.82
N ASP A 75 0.54 8.63 11.95
CA ASP A 75 1.22 9.45 12.95
C ASP A 75 2.32 8.65 13.67
N ASP A 76 3.15 9.34 14.43
CA ASP A 76 4.38 8.78 14.98
C ASP A 76 4.08 7.69 16.04
N SER A 77 2.94 7.76 16.74
CA SER A 77 2.54 6.73 17.69
C SER A 77 2.19 5.42 16.99
N LEU A 78 1.36 5.49 15.94
CA LEU A 78 0.96 4.34 15.14
C LEU A 78 2.12 3.81 14.30
N TYR A 79 2.97 4.68 13.77
CA TYR A 79 4.18 4.28 13.06
C TYR A 79 5.01 3.30 13.89
N ASN A 80 5.28 3.65 15.16
CA ASN A 80 6.12 2.82 16.03
C ASN A 80 5.50 1.45 16.28
N VAL A 81 4.18 1.40 16.51
CA VAL A 81 3.45 0.14 16.74
C VAL A 81 3.46 -0.76 15.50
N TYR A 82 3.21 -0.19 14.32
CA TYR A 82 3.02 -0.97 13.10
C TYR A 82 4.34 -1.23 12.35
N SER A 83 5.41 -0.47 12.58
CA SER A 83 6.71 -0.62 11.88
C SER A 83 7.31 -2.04 11.94
N VAL A 84 7.07 -2.73 13.05
CA VAL A 84 7.55 -4.09 13.31
C VAL A 84 6.75 -5.18 12.58
N VAL A 85 5.55 -4.86 12.06
CA VAL A 85 4.69 -5.83 11.36
C VAL A 85 5.36 -6.25 10.05
N PRO A 86 5.61 -7.54 9.80
CA PRO A 86 6.53 -7.98 8.76
C PRO A 86 6.04 -7.68 7.35
N THR A 87 4.74 -7.76 7.09
CA THR A 87 4.16 -7.57 5.74
C THR A 87 3.18 -6.40 5.69
N SER A 88 3.08 -5.78 4.52
CA SER A 88 2.11 -4.71 4.28
C SER A 88 0.67 -5.19 4.40
N LYS A 89 0.39 -6.43 3.97
CA LYS A 89 -0.93 -7.06 4.12
C LYS A 89 -1.35 -7.22 5.58
N GLU A 90 -0.49 -7.82 6.41
CA GLU A 90 -0.79 -8.01 7.83
C GLU A 90 -0.96 -6.67 8.55
N MET A 91 -0.17 -5.67 8.18
CA MET A 91 -0.30 -4.30 8.69
C MET A 91 -1.67 -3.72 8.33
N TRP A 92 -2.08 -3.85 7.07
CA TRP A 92 -3.38 -3.37 6.59
C TRP A 92 -4.55 -4.09 7.28
N ASP A 93 -4.50 -5.41 7.40
CA ASP A 93 -5.53 -6.23 8.05
C ASP A 93 -5.65 -5.87 9.54
N ASN A 94 -4.53 -5.61 10.22
CA ASN A 94 -4.52 -5.19 11.62
C ASN A 94 -5.10 -3.78 11.81
N LEU A 95 -4.83 -2.86 10.88
CA LEU A 95 -5.43 -1.51 10.88
C LEU A 95 -6.95 -1.61 10.63
N ASP A 96 -7.37 -2.38 9.62
CA ASP A 96 -8.79 -2.59 9.30
C ASP A 96 -9.52 -3.18 10.51
N LYS A 97 -8.99 -4.26 11.08
CA LYS A 97 -9.60 -4.92 12.24
C LYS A 97 -9.74 -3.99 13.46
N LYS A 98 -8.76 -3.13 13.70
CA LYS A 98 -8.76 -2.24 14.87
C LYS A 98 -9.73 -1.08 14.72
N TYR A 99 -9.71 -0.40 13.57
CA TYR A 99 -10.42 0.89 13.42
C TYR A 99 -11.72 0.81 12.63
N ARG A 100 -12.04 -0.32 11.99
CA ARG A 100 -13.29 -0.49 11.23
C ARG A 100 -14.54 -0.57 12.11
N SER A 101 -14.42 -1.07 13.34
CA SER A 101 -15.51 -1.13 14.33
C SER A 101 -15.70 0.17 15.09
N ASP A 102 -14.61 0.92 15.33
CA ASP A 102 -14.64 2.13 16.16
C ASP A 102 -15.37 3.30 15.44
N ASP A 103 -15.36 3.33 14.11
CA ASP A 103 -16.11 4.29 13.26
C ASP A 103 -17.65 4.03 13.25
N ALA A 104 -18.17 2.99 13.91
CA ALA A 104 -19.61 2.69 13.93
C ALA A 104 -20.35 3.24 15.16
N ASP A 105 -19.63 3.65 16.21
CA ASP A 105 -20.19 4.08 17.50
C ASP A 105 -20.06 5.61 17.74
N THR A 106 -19.84 6.42 16.70
CA THR A 106 -19.82 7.90 16.78
C THR A 106 -20.96 8.54 16.00
#